data_AF-A0A955C8J3-F1
#
_entry.id   AF-A0A955C8J3-F1
#
_cell.length_a   1.000
_cell.length_b   1.000
_cell.length_c   1.000
_cell.angle_alpha   90.00
_cell.angle_beta   90.00
_cell.angle_gamma   90.00
#
_symmetry.space_group_name_H-M   'P 1'
#
loop_
_entity.id
_entity.type
_entity.pdbx_description
1 polymer ?
#
loop_
_entity_poly.entity_id
_entity_poly.type
_entity_poly.pdbx_seq_one_letter_code
_entity_poly.pdbx_strand_id
1 'polypeptide(L)'
;PAPLSGGDGFEGSGNFDLADASAPLNITEGVVSYESLLTGLAFDVTGKELSSITFDGFVGGSNAAVGIFAASISQPGACCSAGGGCSDVLLSDCVALGGTYLGDGSNCATSASACAVGACCFTDGTCGDGFNSIDCASSSGFYLGEGSTCAGNSCPPTGGCCTETSPGVFACTIEFGSTCTLNGGLYLGDGSNCDAGCDCNSNGVVDLTELSSSTDCDGNGTLDECESPNPSTVGACCVDQVCTLETGVDCDTMGGTYFGDCSNCGQINCPAPGFVQLNYNWNGMVHAGEDGIPDDPDGYRSFGDRGMIVGHDQSLGGTSSVFTSGNLTYQLETRGTPQLDLVHVGYRGQVWDLAADGDQIGIAPSWDPTANMDGKFVASSTSTFMPSPVLDSSFELGVVYNASEGGGEFNMTLGFTDSSTVSVRLHSPDWFANGNGTPNAPLSGVASQSLLPGPLSSGDGFRGAAGFDSANLDQPLNATQAVVTAASLLSGQSFDVTGKRLNSITFDNWSPTNVGNQAAGVGIYAASYFAPTSGGCVCPGDVNLDNQIDGADIQSFVDCLLGGGGDCSCADVDGMNGATLDDIDDFVATLLAGTPCTP
;
A
#
# COMPACT_ATOMS: atom_id res chain seq x y z
N PRO A 1 5.54 -25.72 77.43
CA PRO A 1 5.34 -25.56 78.90
C PRO A 1 5.82 -24.17 79.41
N ALA A 2 5.04 -23.30 80.07
CA ALA A 2 3.62 -23.28 80.41
C ALA A 2 3.13 -21.80 80.38
N PRO A 3 1.81 -21.58 80.26
CA PRO A 3 1.15 -20.28 80.43
C PRO A 3 1.15 -19.88 81.92
N LEU A 4 1.01 -18.57 82.20
CA LEU A 4 0.95 -17.93 83.54
C LEU A 4 2.25 -17.93 84.38
N SER A 5 2.45 -16.82 85.10
CA SER A 5 3.56 -16.61 86.04
C SER A 5 3.38 -17.47 87.30
N GLY A 6 3.76 -18.74 87.22
CA GLY A 6 3.67 -19.67 88.35
C GLY A 6 3.96 -21.13 88.02
N GLY A 7 3.84 -21.54 86.75
CA GLY A 7 4.25 -22.90 86.31
C GLY A 7 3.21 -24.00 86.54
N ASP A 8 2.00 -23.67 86.99
CA ASP A 8 1.03 -24.65 87.48
C ASP A 8 -0.09 -25.04 86.47
N GLY A 9 0.04 -24.83 85.15
CA GLY A 9 -0.89 -25.41 84.15
C GLY A 9 -1.68 -24.43 83.29
N PHE A 10 -2.83 -24.85 82.74
CA PHE A 10 -3.66 -24.08 81.79
C PHE A 10 -4.99 -23.63 82.42
N GLU A 11 -5.47 -22.41 82.10
CA GLU A 11 -6.74 -21.88 82.64
C GLU A 11 -7.97 -22.64 82.11
N GLY A 12 -8.89 -23.01 83.02
CA GLY A 12 -10.21 -23.54 82.68
C GLY A 12 -11.32 -22.52 82.98
N SER A 13 -12.49 -22.65 82.32
CA SER A 13 -13.62 -21.73 82.51
C SER A 13 -14.84 -22.44 83.12
N GLY A 14 -15.18 -22.09 84.37
CA GLY A 14 -16.45 -22.45 85.02
C GLY A 14 -16.59 -23.95 85.31
N ASN A 15 -17.45 -24.32 86.26
CA ASN A 15 -17.60 -25.72 86.66
C ASN A 15 -19.07 -26.18 86.78
N PHE A 16 -19.39 -27.32 86.16
CA PHE A 16 -20.63 -28.09 86.39
C PHE A 16 -20.42 -29.32 87.31
N ASP A 17 -19.16 -29.75 87.54
CA ASP A 17 -18.74 -30.92 88.33
C ASP A 17 -17.87 -30.52 89.54
N LEU A 18 -18.48 -29.97 90.60
CA LEU A 18 -18.08 -29.90 92.04
C LEU A 18 -16.60 -29.81 92.51
N ALA A 19 -15.62 -29.44 91.68
CA ALA A 19 -14.24 -29.12 92.05
C ALA A 19 -13.94 -27.60 91.92
N ASP A 20 -12.91 -27.14 92.62
CA ASP A 20 -12.50 -25.73 92.68
C ASP A 20 -12.39 -25.10 91.27
N ALA A 21 -13.24 -24.10 90.99
CA ALA A 21 -13.33 -23.43 89.70
C ALA A 21 -12.04 -22.66 89.31
N SER A 22 -11.04 -22.62 90.20
CA SER A 22 -9.75 -21.98 90.00
C SER A 22 -8.57 -22.95 89.87
N ALA A 23 -8.81 -24.26 89.88
CA ALA A 23 -7.74 -25.24 89.69
C ALA A 23 -7.30 -25.31 88.21
N PRO A 24 -6.00 -25.19 87.92
CA PRO A 24 -5.48 -25.29 86.56
C PRO A 24 -5.63 -26.71 85.99
N LEU A 25 -5.86 -26.80 84.68
CA LEU A 25 -5.98 -28.06 83.97
C LEU A 25 -4.59 -28.64 83.66
N ASN A 26 -4.42 -29.94 83.93
CA ASN A 26 -3.24 -30.70 83.54
C ASN A 26 -3.36 -31.17 82.08
N ILE A 27 -2.63 -30.53 81.19
CA ILE A 27 -2.47 -30.96 79.80
C ILE A 27 -1.13 -31.67 79.66
N THR A 28 -1.17 -32.88 79.09
CA THR A 28 0.02 -33.71 78.85
C THR A 28 0.25 -33.82 77.35
N GLU A 29 1.50 -33.66 76.93
CA GLU A 29 1.92 -33.94 75.57
C GLU A 29 2.41 -35.39 75.47
N GLY A 30 1.88 -36.14 74.51
CA GLY A 30 2.37 -37.46 74.14
C GLY A 30 3.04 -37.39 72.78
N VAL A 31 4.33 -37.72 72.72
CA VAL A 31 5.09 -37.77 71.45
C VAL A 31 5.26 -39.22 71.03
N VAL A 32 4.80 -39.54 69.83
CA VAL A 32 5.06 -40.82 69.16
C VAL A 32 6.07 -40.57 68.06
N SER A 33 7.30 -41.06 68.24
CA SER A 33 8.38 -40.96 67.24
C SER A 33 8.58 -42.28 66.49
N TYR A 34 9.22 -42.22 65.32
CA TYR A 34 9.69 -43.41 64.60
C TYR A 34 10.46 -44.35 65.53
N GLU A 35 11.39 -43.81 66.32
CA GLU A 35 12.21 -44.58 67.25
C GLU A 35 11.36 -45.22 68.35
N SER A 36 10.35 -44.52 68.88
CA SER A 36 9.44 -45.08 69.90
C SER A 36 8.60 -46.24 69.38
N LEU A 37 8.20 -46.22 68.11
CA LEU A 37 7.44 -47.30 67.47
C LEU A 37 8.34 -48.51 67.15
N LEU A 38 9.55 -48.22 66.63
CA LEU A 38 10.50 -49.26 66.28
C LEU A 38 11.02 -50.01 67.51
N THR A 39 11.38 -49.28 68.57
CA THR A 39 11.97 -49.88 69.79
C THR A 39 10.92 -50.39 70.77
N GLY A 40 9.77 -49.71 70.87
CA GLY A 40 8.72 -50.05 71.83
C GLY A 40 7.74 -51.11 71.35
N LEU A 41 7.46 -51.17 70.05
CA LEU A 41 6.45 -52.06 69.47
C LEU A 41 7.01 -53.00 68.38
N ALA A 42 8.31 -52.92 68.07
CA ALA A 42 8.94 -53.66 66.97
C ALA A 42 8.23 -53.48 65.62
N PHE A 43 7.57 -52.34 65.42
CA PHE A 43 6.82 -52.02 64.22
C PHE A 43 7.59 -50.98 63.40
N ASP A 44 8.09 -51.40 62.24
CA ASP A 44 8.79 -50.52 61.31
C ASP A 44 7.80 -49.80 60.39
N VAL A 45 7.70 -48.48 60.57
CA VAL A 45 6.83 -47.61 59.79
C VAL A 45 7.53 -47.01 58.56
N THR A 46 8.76 -47.42 58.26
CA THR A 46 9.51 -46.89 57.10
C THR A 46 8.73 -47.10 55.80
N GLY A 47 8.49 -46.01 55.07
CA GLY A 47 7.76 -46.02 53.79
C GLY A 47 6.26 -46.31 53.91
N LYS A 48 5.66 -46.21 55.10
CA LYS A 48 4.21 -46.30 55.31
C LYS A 48 3.59 -44.91 55.37
N GLU A 49 2.40 -44.76 54.80
CA GLU A 49 1.60 -43.54 54.92
C GLU A 49 0.65 -43.63 56.11
N LEU A 50 0.63 -42.60 56.95
CA LEU A 50 -0.31 -42.50 58.07
C LEU A 50 -1.68 -42.04 57.56
N SER A 51 -2.62 -42.97 57.42
CA SER A 51 -3.96 -42.66 56.89
C SER A 51 -4.96 -42.16 57.93
N SER A 52 -4.80 -42.57 59.21
CA SER A 52 -5.73 -42.22 60.28
C SER A 52 -5.08 -42.39 61.65
N ILE A 53 -5.56 -41.60 62.62
CA ILE A 53 -5.24 -41.74 64.04
C ILE A 53 -6.55 -42.08 64.76
N THR A 54 -6.57 -43.22 65.45
CA THR A 54 -7.74 -43.66 66.23
C THR A 54 -7.39 -43.65 67.71
N PHE A 55 -8.17 -42.92 68.51
CA PHE A 55 -8.05 -42.93 69.96
C PHE A 55 -9.14 -43.85 70.54
N ASP A 56 -8.73 -44.94 71.19
CA ASP A 56 -9.64 -45.94 71.79
C ASP A 56 -9.01 -46.51 73.07
N GLY A 57 -9.79 -47.26 73.85
CA GLY A 57 -9.32 -48.01 74.99
C GLY A 57 -9.08 -47.17 76.25
N PHE A 58 -9.74 -46.03 76.39
CA PHE A 58 -9.66 -45.24 77.62
C PHE A 58 -10.19 -46.03 78.82
N VAL A 59 -9.34 -46.24 79.81
CA VAL A 59 -9.69 -46.87 81.09
C VAL A 59 -9.68 -45.82 82.18
N GLY A 60 -10.86 -45.39 82.60
CA GLY A 60 -11.06 -44.41 83.68
C GLY A 60 -12.11 -44.85 84.68
N GLY A 61 -12.17 -44.17 85.83
CA GLY A 61 -13.21 -44.37 86.84
C GLY A 61 -14.59 -43.86 86.39
N SER A 62 -15.60 -44.00 87.25
CA SER A 62 -16.93 -43.43 87.02
C SER A 62 -16.82 -41.90 86.81
N ASN A 63 -17.40 -41.39 85.72
CA ASN A 63 -17.36 -39.99 85.27
C ASN A 63 -15.99 -39.48 84.79
N ALA A 64 -15.04 -40.36 84.45
CA ALA A 64 -13.80 -39.94 83.79
C ALA A 64 -13.97 -39.88 82.27
N ALA A 65 -13.39 -38.86 81.64
CA ALA A 65 -13.29 -38.71 80.20
C ALA A 65 -11.91 -38.14 79.82
N VAL A 66 -11.47 -38.37 78.58
CA VAL A 66 -10.25 -37.79 78.02
C VAL A 66 -10.61 -36.78 76.93
N GLY A 67 -10.01 -35.59 77.00
CA GLY A 67 -10.07 -34.58 75.95
C GLY A 67 -8.80 -34.58 75.13
N ILE A 68 -8.91 -34.70 73.80
CA ILE A 68 -7.81 -34.50 72.87
C ILE A 68 -7.98 -33.10 72.27
N PHE A 69 -7.06 -32.20 72.59
CA PHE A 69 -7.18 -30.78 72.21
C PHE A 69 -6.51 -30.47 70.88
N ALA A 70 -5.43 -31.17 70.55
CA ALA A 70 -4.72 -31.03 69.28
C ALA A 70 -3.88 -32.28 68.99
N ALA A 71 -3.62 -32.52 67.72
CA ALA A 71 -2.59 -33.43 67.25
C ALA A 71 -1.89 -32.78 66.06
N SER A 72 -0.57 -32.89 66.00
CA SER A 72 0.24 -32.43 64.87
C SER A 72 1.22 -33.52 64.48
N ILE A 73 1.46 -33.64 63.19
CA ILE A 73 2.55 -34.45 62.65
C ILE A 73 3.62 -33.50 62.12
N SER A 74 4.89 -33.82 62.35
CA SER A 74 6.00 -33.17 61.65
C SER A 74 6.79 -34.26 60.93
N GLN A 75 6.91 -34.14 59.61
CA GLN A 75 7.75 -35.00 58.81
C GLN A 75 8.90 -34.16 58.26
N PRO A 76 10.13 -34.70 58.18
CA PRO A 76 11.18 -34.03 57.41
C PRO A 76 10.74 -33.80 55.97
N GLY A 77 11.25 -32.72 55.40
CA GLY A 77 11.08 -32.35 54.00
C GLY A 77 12.44 -32.03 53.40
N ALA A 78 12.52 -32.08 52.07
CA ALA A 78 13.69 -31.65 51.34
C ALA A 78 13.93 -30.14 51.58
N CYS A 79 15.14 -29.81 52.01
CA CYS A 79 15.61 -28.44 52.18
C CYS A 79 16.69 -28.14 51.16
N CYS A 80 16.46 -27.15 50.31
CA CYS A 80 17.44 -26.70 49.32
C CYS A 80 18.32 -25.59 49.90
N SER A 81 19.64 -25.82 49.87
CA SER A 81 20.65 -24.81 50.19
C SER A 81 20.91 -23.89 49.00
N ALA A 82 21.39 -22.67 49.26
CA ALA A 82 21.71 -21.68 48.22
C ALA A 82 22.76 -22.13 47.19
N GLY A 83 23.53 -23.19 47.46
CA GLY A 83 24.50 -23.78 46.53
C GLY A 83 23.96 -25.00 45.75
N GLY A 84 22.67 -25.26 45.84
CA GLY A 84 21.98 -26.38 45.18
C GLY A 84 22.13 -27.76 45.84
N GLY A 85 22.69 -27.81 47.05
CA GLY A 85 22.66 -29.01 47.88
C GLY A 85 21.27 -29.23 48.50
N CYS A 86 20.86 -30.50 48.65
CA CYS A 86 19.60 -30.90 49.25
C CYS A 86 19.84 -31.70 50.55
N SER A 87 19.10 -31.40 51.61
CA SER A 87 19.07 -32.22 52.85
C SER A 87 17.65 -32.40 53.37
N ASP A 88 17.29 -33.62 53.79
CA ASP A 88 15.99 -33.90 54.42
C ASP A 88 16.03 -33.50 55.91
N VAL A 89 15.37 -32.40 56.25
CA VAL A 89 15.36 -31.82 57.61
C VAL A 89 13.96 -31.32 57.97
N LEU A 90 13.71 -30.89 59.21
CA LEU A 90 12.44 -30.24 59.56
C LEU A 90 12.42 -28.79 59.07
N LEU A 91 11.23 -28.21 58.88
CA LEU A 91 11.05 -26.80 58.49
C LEU A 91 11.89 -25.83 59.34
N SER A 92 11.91 -26.01 60.67
CA SER A 92 12.68 -25.16 61.58
C SER A 92 14.17 -25.21 61.32
N ASP A 93 14.69 -26.40 61.01
CA ASP A 93 16.11 -26.63 60.74
C ASP A 93 16.48 -26.10 59.35
N CYS A 94 15.57 -26.24 58.38
CA CYS A 94 15.77 -25.69 57.03
C CYS A 94 15.89 -24.16 57.05
N VAL A 95 14.98 -23.50 57.77
CA VAL A 95 15.03 -22.04 57.96
C VAL A 95 16.28 -21.63 58.73
N ALA A 96 16.69 -22.38 59.75
CA ALA A 96 17.92 -22.11 60.50
C ALA A 96 19.20 -22.25 59.65
N LEU A 97 19.17 -23.12 58.63
CA LEU A 97 20.24 -23.28 57.63
C LEU A 97 20.17 -22.23 56.50
N GLY A 98 19.17 -21.35 56.50
CA GLY A 98 18.95 -20.37 55.43
C GLY A 98 18.55 -21.01 54.09
N GLY A 99 17.97 -22.22 54.13
CA GLY A 99 17.51 -22.94 52.95
C GLY A 99 16.01 -22.78 52.70
N THR A 100 15.59 -23.17 51.49
CA THR A 100 14.18 -23.19 51.08
C THR A 100 13.58 -24.57 51.34
N TYR A 101 12.52 -24.62 52.15
CA TYR A 101 11.85 -25.87 52.51
C TYR A 101 10.78 -26.23 51.48
N LEU A 102 10.89 -27.42 50.87
CA LEU A 102 9.98 -27.86 49.80
C LEU A 102 8.65 -28.45 50.30
N GLY A 103 8.43 -28.46 51.62
CA GLY A 103 7.22 -28.96 52.26
C GLY A 103 7.39 -30.34 52.90
N ASP A 104 6.52 -30.65 53.86
CA ASP A 104 6.56 -31.91 54.61
C ASP A 104 6.34 -33.12 53.68
N GLY A 105 7.13 -34.17 53.85
CA GLY A 105 7.04 -35.41 53.06
C GLY A 105 7.74 -35.36 51.70
N SER A 106 8.25 -34.20 51.28
CA SER A 106 9.22 -34.13 50.18
C SER A 106 10.55 -34.79 50.60
N ASN A 107 11.33 -35.32 49.64
CA ASN A 107 12.64 -35.90 49.98
C ASN A 107 13.68 -35.63 48.89
N CYS A 108 14.95 -35.56 49.29
CA CYS A 108 16.05 -35.25 48.39
C CYS A 108 16.32 -36.34 47.35
N ALA A 109 15.88 -37.58 47.56
CA ALA A 109 16.07 -38.64 46.57
C ALA A 109 15.21 -38.42 45.31
N THR A 110 14.04 -37.81 45.44
CA THR A 110 13.14 -37.51 44.31
C THR A 110 13.06 -36.02 43.97
N SER A 111 13.47 -35.14 44.88
CA SER A 111 13.37 -33.69 44.73
C SER A 111 14.72 -32.97 44.55
N ALA A 112 15.84 -33.69 44.44
CA ALA A 112 17.17 -33.08 44.25
C ALA A 112 17.26 -32.16 43.03
N SER A 113 16.56 -32.49 41.94
CA SER A 113 16.42 -31.66 40.73
C SER A 113 15.83 -30.28 41.02
N ALA A 114 14.88 -30.20 41.97
CA ALA A 114 14.30 -28.93 42.39
C ALA A 114 15.28 -28.08 43.23
N CYS A 115 16.37 -28.66 43.72
CA CYS A 115 17.47 -27.93 44.36
C CYS A 115 18.59 -27.61 43.36
N ALA A 116 18.64 -28.22 42.18
CA ALA A 116 19.66 -27.89 41.19
C ALA A 116 19.45 -26.45 40.69
N VAL A 117 20.55 -25.69 40.66
CA VAL A 117 20.55 -24.29 40.24
C VAL A 117 20.99 -24.14 38.78
N GLY A 118 20.57 -23.05 38.17
CA GLY A 118 20.88 -22.65 36.80
C GLY A 118 20.61 -21.17 36.60
N ALA A 119 20.56 -20.74 35.34
CA ALA A 119 20.25 -19.38 34.96
C ALA A 119 18.73 -19.15 34.89
N CYS A 120 18.31 -17.97 35.34
CA CYS A 120 16.94 -17.48 35.30
C CYS A 120 16.88 -16.20 34.47
N CYS A 121 15.96 -16.14 33.51
CA CYS A 121 15.73 -14.99 32.66
C CYS A 121 14.51 -14.21 33.13
N PHE A 122 14.68 -12.91 33.35
CA PHE A 122 13.60 -12.02 33.77
C PHE A 122 12.98 -11.32 32.57
N THR A 123 11.75 -10.82 32.74
CA THR A 123 10.98 -10.16 31.67
C THR A 123 11.56 -8.82 31.22
N ASP A 124 12.46 -8.23 32.00
CA ASP A 124 13.24 -7.04 31.63
C ASP A 124 14.48 -7.37 30.77
N GLY A 125 14.65 -8.64 30.39
CA GLY A 125 15.78 -9.14 29.61
C GLY A 125 17.04 -9.41 30.41
N THR A 126 17.03 -9.19 31.74
CA THR A 126 18.17 -9.53 32.59
C THR A 126 18.25 -11.05 32.85
N CYS A 127 19.47 -11.55 33.06
CA CYS A 127 19.74 -12.95 33.38
C CYS A 127 20.45 -13.05 34.73
N GLY A 128 19.96 -13.91 35.62
CA GLY A 128 20.57 -14.22 36.92
C GLY A 128 21.01 -15.68 37.03
N ASP A 129 22.25 -15.92 37.45
CA ASP A 129 22.76 -17.27 37.77
C ASP A 129 22.37 -17.70 39.19
N GLY A 130 22.31 -19.01 39.43
CA GLY A 130 22.19 -19.57 40.79
C GLY A 130 20.75 -19.69 41.30
N PHE A 131 19.76 -19.60 40.43
CA PHE A 131 18.35 -19.81 40.77
C PHE A 131 18.01 -21.29 40.62
N ASN A 132 17.22 -21.85 41.54
CA ASN A 132 16.52 -23.10 41.25
C ASN A 132 15.21 -22.80 40.49
N SER A 133 14.52 -23.85 40.01
CA SER A 133 13.30 -23.69 39.21
C SER A 133 12.17 -22.96 39.94
N ILE A 134 12.09 -23.06 41.27
CA ILE A 134 11.04 -22.46 42.10
C ILE A 134 11.34 -20.97 42.34
N ASP A 135 12.57 -20.66 42.71
CA ASP A 135 13.00 -19.28 42.97
C ASP A 135 12.95 -18.45 41.68
N CYS A 136 13.29 -19.07 40.54
CA CYS A 136 13.14 -18.44 39.23
C CYS A 136 11.68 -18.14 38.89
N ALA A 137 10.79 -19.13 39.05
CA ALA A 137 9.37 -18.97 38.77
C ALA A 137 8.68 -17.96 39.72
N SER A 138 9.06 -17.94 41.00
CA SER A 138 8.54 -16.97 41.98
C SER A 138 8.97 -15.53 41.71
N SER A 139 10.03 -15.35 40.92
CA SER A 139 10.49 -14.05 40.43
C SER A 139 9.94 -13.73 39.03
N SER A 140 8.91 -14.46 38.58
CA SER A 140 8.33 -14.36 37.23
C SER A 140 9.34 -14.57 36.10
N GLY A 141 10.42 -15.30 36.38
CA GLY A 141 11.49 -15.59 35.42
C GLY A 141 11.34 -16.95 34.74
N PHE A 142 11.98 -17.09 33.59
CA PHE A 142 12.08 -18.32 32.82
C PHE A 142 13.38 -19.06 33.16
N TYR A 143 13.26 -20.29 33.67
CA TYR A 143 14.41 -21.10 34.09
C TYR A 143 15.04 -21.80 32.88
N LEU A 144 16.31 -21.53 32.59
CA LEU A 144 17.03 -22.10 31.43
C LEU A 144 17.47 -23.56 31.63
N GLY A 145 17.15 -24.15 32.78
CA GLY A 145 17.47 -25.52 33.14
C GLY A 145 18.69 -25.65 34.03
N GLU A 146 18.88 -26.84 34.57
CA GLU A 146 19.93 -27.13 35.55
C GLU A 146 21.34 -26.96 34.95
N GLY A 147 22.24 -26.32 35.71
CA GLY A 147 23.64 -26.11 35.30
C GLY A 147 23.84 -25.10 34.17
N SER A 148 22.77 -24.46 33.68
CA SER A 148 22.84 -23.35 32.74
C SER A 148 23.48 -22.12 33.40
N THR A 149 24.16 -21.29 32.60
CA THR A 149 24.69 -19.99 33.05
C THR A 149 24.33 -18.88 32.08
N CYS A 150 24.22 -17.65 32.56
CA CYS A 150 23.95 -16.46 31.77
C CYS A 150 25.08 -16.13 30.78
N ALA A 151 26.30 -16.60 31.05
CA ALA A 151 27.43 -16.43 30.14
C ALA A 151 27.37 -17.33 28.90
N GLY A 152 26.62 -18.43 28.96
CA GLY A 152 26.56 -19.44 27.90
C GLY A 152 25.21 -19.52 27.16
N ASN A 153 24.16 -18.90 27.70
CA ASN A 153 22.81 -18.95 27.13
C ASN A 153 22.20 -17.55 27.08
N SER A 154 21.70 -17.16 25.91
CA SER A 154 20.92 -15.93 25.75
C SER A 154 19.52 -16.12 26.30
N CYS A 155 18.98 -15.11 26.98
CA CYS A 155 17.59 -15.16 27.40
C CYS A 155 16.64 -15.21 26.20
N PRO A 156 15.53 -15.97 26.29
CA PRO A 156 14.50 -15.94 25.28
C PRO A 156 13.96 -14.50 25.14
N PRO A 157 13.70 -14.04 23.93
CA PRO A 157 13.02 -12.76 23.72
C PRO A 157 11.61 -12.77 24.36
N THR A 158 11.18 -11.59 24.81
CA THR A 158 9.83 -11.33 25.34
C THR A 158 9.01 -10.54 24.33
N GLY A 159 7.69 -10.54 24.51
CA GLY A 159 6.75 -9.80 23.66
C GLY A 159 5.41 -9.59 24.35
N GLY A 160 4.53 -8.81 23.71
CA GLY A 160 3.15 -8.60 24.13
C GLY A 160 2.35 -9.91 24.10
N CYS A 161 1.56 -10.13 25.15
CA CYS A 161 0.66 -11.25 25.31
C CYS A 161 -0.76 -10.74 25.54
N CYS A 162 -1.66 -11.06 24.61
CA CYS A 162 -3.06 -10.69 24.66
C CYS A 162 -3.87 -11.78 25.33
N THR A 163 -4.44 -11.48 26.50
CA THR A 163 -5.29 -12.40 27.26
C THR A 163 -6.69 -11.84 27.40
N GLU A 164 -7.69 -12.68 27.15
CA GLU A 164 -9.10 -12.30 27.33
C GLU A 164 -9.42 -12.23 28.83
N THR A 165 -9.68 -11.04 29.34
CA THR A 165 -10.03 -10.82 30.75
C THR A 165 -11.53 -10.89 31.00
N SER A 166 -12.33 -10.70 29.94
CA SER A 166 -13.78 -10.85 29.88
C SER A 166 -14.19 -11.00 28.41
N PRO A 167 -15.38 -11.54 28.09
CA PRO A 167 -15.84 -11.70 26.71
C PRO A 167 -15.66 -10.44 25.86
N GLY A 168 -14.72 -10.45 24.91
CA GLY A 168 -14.39 -9.31 24.05
C GLY A 168 -13.61 -8.18 24.71
N VAL A 169 -12.92 -8.44 25.83
CA VAL A 169 -12.03 -7.46 26.51
C VAL A 169 -10.65 -8.09 26.72
N PHE A 170 -9.67 -7.58 25.99
CA PHE A 170 -8.30 -8.09 26.01
C PHE A 170 -7.37 -7.20 26.83
N ALA A 171 -6.52 -7.82 27.65
CA ALA A 171 -5.42 -7.14 28.33
C ALA A 171 -4.09 -7.59 27.72
N CYS A 172 -3.21 -6.62 27.49
CA CYS A 172 -1.84 -6.88 27.04
C CYS A 172 -0.87 -6.86 28.23
N THR A 173 0.01 -7.86 28.29
CA THR A 173 1.12 -7.94 29.25
C THR A 173 2.41 -8.34 28.53
N ILE A 174 3.58 -7.90 29.01
CA ILE A 174 4.86 -8.33 28.44
C ILE A 174 5.31 -9.61 29.15
N GLU A 175 5.34 -10.73 28.42
CA GLU A 175 5.71 -12.04 28.94
C GLU A 175 6.58 -12.82 27.94
N PHE A 176 7.08 -13.99 28.35
CA PHE A 176 7.74 -14.92 27.44
C PHE A 176 6.71 -15.63 26.56
N GLY A 177 7.02 -15.90 25.29
CA GLY A 177 6.09 -16.56 24.36
C GLY A 177 5.49 -17.87 24.87
N SER A 178 6.30 -18.70 25.54
CA SER A 178 5.83 -19.95 26.15
C SER A 178 4.84 -19.73 27.30
N THR A 179 5.03 -18.67 28.09
CA THR A 179 4.14 -18.32 29.20
C THR A 179 2.82 -17.79 28.66
N CYS A 180 2.87 -16.97 27.62
CA CYS A 180 1.68 -16.45 26.95
C CYS A 180 0.77 -17.58 26.42
N THR A 181 1.36 -18.57 25.74
CA THR A 181 0.61 -19.74 25.24
C THR A 181 0.03 -20.57 26.39
N LEU A 182 0.78 -20.75 27.48
CA LEU A 182 0.31 -21.52 28.65
C LEU A 182 -0.89 -20.84 29.33
N ASN A 183 -0.89 -19.51 29.38
CA ASN A 183 -1.98 -18.69 29.91
C ASN A 183 -3.18 -18.58 28.96
N GLY A 184 -3.14 -19.24 27.80
CA GLY A 184 -4.20 -19.19 26.80
C GLY A 184 -4.27 -17.85 26.04
N GLY A 185 -3.22 -17.04 26.10
CA GLY A 185 -3.12 -15.77 25.39
C GLY A 185 -2.54 -15.91 23.99
N LEU A 186 -2.77 -14.88 23.16
CA LEU A 186 -2.14 -14.72 21.86
C LEU A 186 -0.83 -13.94 22.02
N TYR A 187 0.29 -14.55 21.64
CA TYR A 187 1.60 -13.92 21.68
C TYR A 187 1.82 -13.08 20.41
N LEU A 188 2.10 -11.79 20.57
CA LEU A 188 2.27 -10.82 19.48
C LEU A 188 3.64 -10.91 18.79
N GLY A 189 4.52 -11.80 19.25
CA GLY A 189 5.85 -12.02 18.69
C GLY A 189 6.97 -11.33 19.47
N ASP A 190 8.21 -11.67 19.14
CA ASP A 190 9.39 -11.21 19.85
C ASP A 190 9.64 -9.71 19.66
N GLY A 191 9.79 -8.97 20.76
CA GLY A 191 10.03 -7.51 20.75
C GLY A 191 8.78 -6.65 20.58
N SER A 192 7.60 -7.25 20.45
CA SER A 192 6.32 -6.52 20.45
C SER A 192 6.04 -5.86 21.81
N ASN A 193 5.41 -4.68 21.80
CA ASN A 193 5.00 -3.93 22.98
C ASN A 193 3.46 -3.97 23.16
N CYS A 194 2.96 -3.29 24.19
CA CYS A 194 1.52 -3.20 24.49
C CYS A 194 0.94 -1.81 24.17
N ASP A 195 1.58 -1.06 23.25
CA ASP A 195 1.31 0.37 23.07
C ASP A 195 0.02 0.65 22.26
N ALA A 196 -0.40 -0.25 21.37
CA ALA A 196 -1.66 -0.13 20.61
C ALA A 196 -2.90 -0.67 21.37
N GLY A 197 -2.73 -1.41 22.46
CA GLY A 197 -3.78 -2.30 22.98
C GLY A 197 -3.89 -3.58 22.13
N CYS A 198 -4.62 -4.58 22.63
CA CYS A 198 -4.84 -5.85 21.91
C CYS A 198 -6.07 -5.81 20.99
N ASP A 199 -6.88 -4.78 21.12
CA ASP A 199 -8.16 -4.54 20.45
C ASP A 199 -8.36 -3.02 20.49
N CYS A 200 -7.56 -2.33 19.68
CA CYS A 200 -7.45 -0.87 19.67
C CYS A 200 -8.74 -0.20 19.20
N ASN A 201 -9.52 -0.88 18.36
CA ASN A 201 -10.82 -0.45 17.88
C ASN A 201 -12.00 -0.88 18.79
N SER A 202 -11.73 -1.68 19.82
CA SER A 202 -12.70 -2.19 20.80
C SER A 202 -13.87 -2.95 20.18
N ASN A 203 -13.61 -3.69 19.10
CA ASN A 203 -14.64 -4.44 18.37
C ASN A 203 -14.82 -5.88 18.90
N GLY A 204 -13.99 -6.31 19.86
CA GLY A 204 -14.03 -7.63 20.47
C GLY A 204 -13.26 -8.70 19.70
N VAL A 205 -12.49 -8.32 18.68
CA VAL A 205 -11.53 -9.15 17.94
C VAL A 205 -10.12 -8.63 18.24
N VAL A 206 -9.13 -9.52 18.20
CA VAL A 206 -7.74 -9.11 18.41
C VAL A 206 -7.17 -8.55 17.12
N ASP A 207 -6.59 -7.35 17.16
CA ASP A 207 -6.17 -6.59 15.96
C ASP A 207 -5.27 -7.42 15.01
N LEU A 208 -4.39 -8.25 15.57
CA LEU A 208 -3.47 -9.13 14.82
C LEU A 208 -4.21 -10.12 13.90
N THR A 209 -5.46 -10.45 14.22
CA THR A 209 -6.31 -11.35 13.42
C THR A 209 -7.14 -10.61 12.37
N GLU A 210 -7.11 -9.29 12.42
CA GLU A 210 -7.78 -8.38 11.48
C GLU A 210 -6.80 -7.79 10.48
N LEU A 211 -5.49 -7.96 10.70
CA LEU A 211 -4.44 -7.54 9.78
C LEU A 211 -4.62 -8.20 8.41
N SER A 212 -4.82 -7.34 7.43
CA SER A 212 -4.90 -7.67 6.01
C SER A 212 -4.37 -6.49 5.23
N SER A 213 -4.06 -6.70 3.94
CA SER A 213 -3.69 -5.59 3.04
C SER A 213 -4.78 -4.53 2.88
N SER A 214 -6.00 -4.77 3.37
CA SER A 214 -7.12 -3.83 3.33
C SER A 214 -7.39 -3.11 4.66
N THR A 215 -6.66 -3.45 5.70
CA THR A 215 -6.86 -2.96 7.08
C THR A 215 -5.55 -2.51 7.75
N ASP A 216 -4.41 -2.83 7.15
CA ASP A 216 -3.05 -2.36 7.45
C ASP A 216 -2.39 -2.01 6.11
N CYS A 217 -2.82 -0.90 5.52
CA CYS A 217 -2.53 -0.57 4.12
C CYS A 217 -1.08 -0.12 3.89
N ASP A 218 -0.38 0.33 4.94
CA ASP A 218 1.05 0.63 4.90
C ASP A 218 1.94 -0.55 5.35
N GLY A 219 1.32 -1.65 5.81
CA GLY A 219 1.99 -2.89 6.19
C GLY A 219 2.87 -2.75 7.43
N ASN A 220 2.55 -1.80 8.31
CA ASN A 220 3.35 -1.50 9.50
C ASN A 220 3.01 -2.41 10.69
N GLY A 221 2.00 -3.29 10.54
CA GLY A 221 1.58 -4.24 11.56
C GLY A 221 0.57 -3.68 12.56
N THR A 222 0.01 -2.50 12.30
CA THR A 222 -1.04 -1.84 13.08
C THR A 222 -2.26 -1.64 12.19
N LEU A 223 -3.47 -1.80 12.72
CA LEU A 223 -4.66 -1.44 11.96
C LEU A 223 -4.68 0.07 11.69
N ASP A 224 -4.96 0.48 10.46
CA ASP A 224 -4.97 1.90 10.05
C ASP A 224 -5.89 2.75 10.94
N GLU A 225 -7.03 2.19 11.35
CA GLU A 225 -8.02 2.84 12.22
C GLU A 225 -7.51 3.08 13.66
N CYS A 226 -6.41 2.46 14.04
CA CYS A 226 -5.79 2.58 15.35
C CYS A 226 -4.57 3.51 15.37
N GLU A 227 -4.27 4.13 14.23
CA GLU A 227 -3.16 5.05 14.09
C GLU A 227 -3.60 6.49 14.33
N SER A 228 -2.96 7.15 15.31
CA SER A 228 -3.27 8.54 15.66
C SER A 228 -2.01 9.41 15.70
N PRO A 229 -1.99 10.57 15.02
CA PRO A 229 -3.08 11.25 14.31
C PRO A 229 -3.15 10.89 12.80
N ASN A 230 -4.27 10.28 12.38
CA ASN A 230 -4.65 9.69 11.06
C ASN A 230 -4.26 10.49 9.76
N PRO A 231 -4.06 9.87 8.57
CA PRO A 231 -4.23 8.44 8.24
C PRO A 231 -3.12 7.78 7.40
N SER A 232 -2.85 6.50 7.65
CA SER A 232 -2.10 5.63 6.73
C SER A 232 -3.01 5.01 5.65
N THR A 233 -4.14 5.65 5.36
CA THR A 233 -4.87 5.44 4.11
C THR A 233 -4.07 6.02 2.95
N VAL A 234 -2.92 5.41 2.72
CA VAL A 234 -2.12 5.59 1.52
C VAL A 234 -2.76 4.77 0.41
N GLY A 235 -2.61 5.29 -0.79
CA GLY A 235 -3.07 4.65 -2.00
C GLY A 235 -2.06 4.89 -3.11
N ALA A 236 -2.17 4.12 -4.18
CA ALA A 236 -1.41 4.34 -5.39
C ALA A 236 -1.67 5.74 -5.91
N CYS A 237 -0.59 6.51 -6.01
CA CYS A 237 -0.52 7.82 -6.60
C CYS A 237 0.37 7.77 -7.82
N CYS A 238 -0.18 8.13 -8.99
CA CYS A 238 0.58 8.19 -10.22
C CYS A 238 1.05 9.61 -10.50
N VAL A 239 2.36 9.83 -10.46
CA VAL A 239 3.03 11.09 -10.83
C VAL A 239 4.09 10.77 -11.87
N ASP A 240 4.00 11.39 -13.05
CA ASP A 240 4.98 11.22 -14.12
C ASP A 240 5.32 9.75 -14.47
N GLN A 241 4.29 8.89 -14.51
CA GLN A 241 4.39 7.43 -14.75
C GLN A 241 5.05 6.62 -13.63
N VAL A 242 5.40 7.26 -12.53
CA VAL A 242 5.90 6.58 -11.34
C VAL A 242 4.73 6.44 -10.36
N CYS A 243 4.45 5.19 -9.98
CA CYS A 243 3.50 4.92 -8.91
C CYS A 243 4.24 5.00 -7.58
N THR A 244 3.75 5.84 -6.68
CA THR A 244 4.16 5.87 -5.27
C THR A 244 2.94 5.68 -4.36
N LEU A 245 3.14 5.19 -3.13
CA LEU A 245 2.09 5.14 -2.13
C LEU A 245 2.09 6.47 -1.38
N GLU A 246 1.04 7.26 -1.56
CA GLU A 246 0.90 8.60 -0.95
C GLU A 246 -0.49 8.73 -0.34
N THR A 247 -0.69 9.71 0.54
CA THR A 247 -2.05 10.11 0.92
C THR A 247 -2.75 10.78 -0.26
N GLY A 248 -4.09 10.77 -0.31
CA GLY A 248 -4.83 11.48 -1.35
C GLY A 248 -4.47 12.98 -1.43
N VAL A 249 -4.19 13.62 -0.30
CA VAL A 249 -3.81 15.04 -0.23
C VAL A 249 -2.40 15.29 -0.80
N ASP A 250 -1.45 14.41 -0.47
CA ASP A 250 -0.09 14.52 -0.98
C ASP A 250 -0.05 14.22 -2.48
N CYS A 251 -0.84 13.25 -2.95
CA CYS A 251 -0.98 12.94 -4.36
C CYS A 251 -1.51 14.13 -5.18
N ASP A 252 -2.55 14.81 -4.71
CA ASP A 252 -3.09 16.03 -5.33
C ASP A 252 -2.04 17.15 -5.37
N THR A 253 -1.26 17.30 -4.29
CA THR A 253 -0.21 18.32 -4.18
C THR A 253 0.94 18.08 -5.14
N MET A 254 1.24 16.81 -5.44
CA MET A 254 2.22 16.38 -6.44
C MET A 254 1.68 16.47 -7.87
N GLY A 255 0.41 16.82 -8.07
CA GLY A 255 -0.24 16.84 -9.38
C GLY A 255 -0.49 15.43 -9.94
N GLY A 256 -0.55 14.42 -9.07
CA GLY A 256 -0.76 13.03 -9.42
C GLY A 256 -2.23 12.63 -9.50
N THR A 257 -2.47 11.42 -10.01
CA THR A 257 -3.80 10.78 -9.97
C THR A 257 -3.85 9.78 -8.83
N TYR A 258 -4.76 9.99 -7.87
CA TYR A 258 -4.96 9.11 -6.72
C TYR A 258 -6.00 8.03 -7.03
N PHE A 259 -5.65 6.76 -6.78
CA PHE A 259 -6.50 5.60 -7.11
C PHE A 259 -7.33 5.09 -5.93
N GLY A 260 -7.39 5.87 -4.85
CA GLY A 260 -8.17 5.57 -3.65
C GLY A 260 -7.34 4.86 -2.57
N ASP A 261 -7.88 4.87 -1.36
CA ASP A 261 -7.24 4.30 -0.19
C ASP A 261 -7.00 2.79 -0.38
N CYS A 262 -5.84 2.29 0.06
CA CYS A 262 -5.45 0.88 -0.02
C CYS A 262 -5.29 0.31 -1.45
N SER A 263 -5.26 1.18 -2.47
CA SER A 263 -4.77 0.80 -3.79
C SER A 263 -3.24 0.68 -3.77
N ASN A 264 -2.66 -0.32 -4.45
CA ASN A 264 -1.21 -0.53 -4.45
C ASN A 264 -0.58 -0.41 -5.83
N CYS A 265 0.70 -0.01 -5.84
CA CYS A 265 1.48 0.16 -7.06
C CYS A 265 1.89 -1.15 -7.75
N GLY A 266 1.63 -2.31 -7.15
CA GLY A 266 1.82 -3.61 -7.79
C GLY A 266 0.69 -3.94 -8.78
N GLN A 267 -0.50 -3.37 -8.57
CA GLN A 267 -1.70 -3.56 -9.41
C GLN A 267 -2.01 -2.34 -10.28
N ILE A 268 -1.43 -1.19 -9.96
CA ILE A 268 -1.65 0.08 -10.64
C ILE A 268 -0.49 0.32 -11.60
N ASN A 269 -0.71 0.07 -12.88
CA ASN A 269 0.21 0.56 -13.91
C ASN A 269 -0.11 2.03 -14.17
N CYS A 270 0.80 2.93 -13.81
CA CYS A 270 0.59 4.34 -14.10
C CYS A 270 0.50 4.54 -15.61
N PRO A 271 -0.65 5.01 -16.13
CA PRO A 271 -0.83 5.12 -17.56
C PRO A 271 0.21 6.09 -18.10
N ALA A 272 1.07 5.59 -19.01
CA ALA A 272 1.91 6.46 -19.80
C ALA A 272 0.98 7.39 -20.60
N PRO A 273 1.18 8.73 -20.58
CA PRO A 273 0.44 9.59 -21.46
C PRO A 273 0.68 9.11 -22.90
N GLY A 274 -0.41 8.73 -23.57
CA GLY A 274 -0.38 8.27 -24.94
C GLY A 274 -0.14 9.46 -25.86
N PHE A 275 1.13 9.83 -26.06
CA PHE A 275 1.48 10.88 -27.01
C PHE A 275 1.12 10.39 -28.42
N VAL A 276 0.38 11.22 -29.15
CA VAL A 276 0.09 10.95 -30.56
C VAL A 276 1.19 11.58 -31.39
N GLN A 277 2.07 10.75 -31.97
CA GLN A 277 3.00 11.25 -32.96
C GLN A 277 2.21 11.66 -34.21
N LEU A 278 2.07 12.98 -34.38
CA LEU A 278 1.42 13.53 -35.55
C LEU A 278 2.33 13.43 -36.78
N ASN A 279 1.71 13.15 -37.92
CA ASN A 279 2.35 13.20 -39.23
C ASN A 279 2.42 14.67 -39.69
N TYR A 280 3.41 15.39 -39.16
CA TYR A 280 3.62 16.80 -39.46
C TYR A 280 3.85 17.02 -40.96
N ASN A 281 3.14 18.01 -41.50
CA ASN A 281 3.14 18.32 -42.94
C ASN A 281 3.51 19.79 -43.22
N TRP A 282 3.92 20.50 -42.16
CA TRP A 282 4.22 21.92 -42.15
C TRP A 282 5.28 22.21 -41.07
N ASN A 283 6.22 23.12 -41.33
CA ASN A 283 7.13 23.65 -40.32
C ASN A 283 6.62 25.05 -39.95
N GLY A 284 5.83 25.15 -38.90
CA GLY A 284 5.08 26.37 -38.57
C GLY A 284 5.05 26.75 -37.09
N MET A 285 5.65 25.94 -36.21
CA MET A 285 5.99 26.44 -34.87
C MET A 285 7.29 27.23 -34.94
N VAL A 286 7.46 28.18 -34.03
CA VAL A 286 8.65 29.05 -33.99
C VAL A 286 9.54 28.60 -32.85
N HIS A 287 10.67 28.01 -33.20
CA HIS A 287 11.68 27.56 -32.24
C HIS A 287 12.71 28.66 -31.96
N ALA A 288 13.58 28.40 -30.99
CA ALA A 288 14.64 29.32 -30.61
C ALA A 288 15.58 29.63 -31.79
N GLY A 289 15.68 30.93 -32.13
CA GLY A 289 16.56 31.42 -33.19
C GLY A 289 15.88 31.58 -34.56
N GLU A 290 14.61 31.24 -34.69
CA GLU A 290 13.86 31.35 -35.96
C GLU A 290 13.05 32.66 -36.06
N ASP A 291 12.70 33.27 -34.92
CA ASP A 291 11.96 34.52 -34.87
C ASP A 291 12.78 35.69 -35.46
N GLY A 292 12.13 36.52 -36.29
CA GLY A 292 12.75 37.66 -36.97
C GLY A 292 13.59 37.31 -38.21
N ILE A 293 13.54 36.07 -38.72
CA ILE A 293 14.34 35.62 -39.89
C ILE A 293 13.44 34.99 -40.99
N PRO A 294 12.57 35.77 -41.66
CA PRO A 294 11.59 35.25 -42.63
C PRO A 294 12.21 34.58 -43.86
N ASP A 295 13.36 35.11 -44.28
CA ASP A 295 14.04 34.72 -45.51
C ASP A 295 14.94 33.49 -45.35
N ASP A 296 15.02 32.90 -44.15
CA ASP A 296 15.75 31.65 -43.96
C ASP A 296 15.00 30.52 -44.69
N PRO A 297 15.58 29.92 -45.75
CA PRO A 297 14.92 28.83 -46.49
C PRO A 297 14.69 27.60 -45.62
N ASP A 298 15.48 27.40 -44.57
CA ASP A 298 15.34 26.27 -43.65
C ASP A 298 14.44 26.62 -42.46
N GLY A 299 14.09 27.89 -42.27
CA GLY A 299 13.28 28.43 -41.17
C GLY A 299 11.80 28.00 -41.18
N TYR A 300 11.09 28.34 -40.09
CA TYR A 300 9.63 28.15 -40.01
C TYR A 300 8.90 29.00 -41.05
N ARG A 301 7.66 28.64 -41.37
CA ARG A 301 6.70 29.51 -42.06
C ARG A 301 5.37 29.51 -41.36
N SER A 302 4.79 30.69 -41.17
CA SER A 302 3.45 30.81 -40.65
C SER A 302 2.41 30.20 -41.62
N PHE A 303 1.45 29.46 -41.07
CA PHE A 303 0.31 28.93 -41.83
C PHE A 303 -0.81 29.98 -42.05
N GLY A 304 -0.70 31.13 -41.39
CA GLY A 304 -1.48 32.36 -41.64
C GLY A 304 -0.58 33.59 -41.47
N ASP A 305 -1.07 34.66 -40.84
CA ASP A 305 -0.27 35.83 -40.46
C ASP A 305 0.91 35.48 -39.52
N ARG A 306 0.66 34.93 -38.32
CA ARG A 306 1.70 34.77 -37.28
C ARG A 306 1.94 33.32 -36.84
N GLY A 307 3.21 32.98 -36.59
CA GLY A 307 3.62 31.69 -36.00
C GLY A 307 3.51 31.68 -34.48
N MET A 308 3.23 30.51 -33.91
CA MET A 308 3.21 30.29 -32.46
C MET A 308 4.62 29.96 -31.96
N ILE A 309 5.11 30.67 -30.95
CA ILE A 309 6.41 30.35 -30.33
C ILE A 309 6.27 29.13 -29.42
N VAL A 310 7.29 28.27 -29.43
CA VAL A 310 7.41 27.10 -28.55
C VAL A 310 8.79 27.04 -27.87
N GLY A 311 8.89 26.34 -26.75
CA GLY A 311 10.17 26.11 -26.05
C GLY A 311 10.80 27.37 -25.41
N HIS A 312 10.00 28.39 -25.10
CA HIS A 312 10.47 29.64 -24.50
C HIS A 312 9.53 30.10 -23.36
N ASP A 313 9.97 30.99 -22.46
CA ASP A 313 9.07 31.60 -21.48
C ASP A 313 7.81 32.18 -22.16
N GLN A 314 6.66 32.09 -21.52
CA GLN A 314 5.37 32.60 -22.06
C GLN A 314 4.91 32.03 -23.43
N SER A 315 5.57 30.99 -23.95
CA SER A 315 5.21 30.32 -25.19
C SER A 315 4.24 29.16 -24.95
N LEU A 316 3.70 28.54 -26.00
CA LEU A 316 2.97 27.27 -25.85
C LEU A 316 3.95 26.20 -25.33
N GLY A 317 3.58 25.47 -24.28
CA GLY A 317 4.48 24.57 -23.52
C GLY A 317 5.45 25.26 -22.57
N GLY A 318 5.61 26.59 -22.67
CA GLY A 318 6.63 27.32 -21.93
C GLY A 318 8.05 26.87 -22.29
N THR A 319 8.94 26.82 -21.30
CA THR A 319 10.31 26.29 -21.48
C THR A 319 10.36 24.76 -21.53
N SER A 320 9.21 24.09 -21.38
CA SER A 320 9.06 22.64 -21.51
C SER A 320 8.42 22.32 -22.86
N SER A 321 8.75 21.18 -23.45
CA SER A 321 8.00 20.64 -24.60
C SER A 321 6.79 19.83 -24.18
N VAL A 322 6.61 19.59 -22.88
CA VAL A 322 5.53 18.78 -22.32
C VAL A 322 4.70 19.65 -21.37
N PHE A 323 3.38 19.58 -21.51
CA PHE A 323 2.43 20.28 -20.64
C PHE A 323 1.14 19.48 -20.45
N THR A 324 0.45 19.71 -19.33
CA THR A 324 -0.78 18.98 -18.98
C THR A 324 -1.97 19.93 -18.97
N SER A 325 -3.14 19.44 -19.44
CA SER A 325 -4.42 20.15 -19.36
C SER A 325 -5.55 19.13 -19.17
N GLY A 326 -6.18 19.16 -17.99
CA GLY A 326 -7.09 18.09 -17.55
C GLY A 326 -6.33 16.79 -17.31
N ASN A 327 -6.90 15.65 -17.72
CA ASN A 327 -6.29 14.32 -17.60
C ASN A 327 -5.27 14.00 -18.70
N LEU A 328 -4.97 14.96 -19.58
CA LEU A 328 -4.18 14.76 -20.79
C LEU A 328 -2.86 15.52 -20.73
N THR A 329 -1.78 14.82 -21.06
CA THR A 329 -0.42 15.38 -21.15
C THR A 329 0.02 15.42 -22.61
N TYR A 330 0.33 16.61 -23.10
CA TYR A 330 0.69 16.87 -24.48
C TYR A 330 2.20 17.02 -24.62
N GLN A 331 2.75 16.51 -25.71
CA GLN A 331 4.12 16.75 -26.12
C GLN A 331 4.14 17.52 -27.45
N LEU A 332 4.80 18.67 -27.44
CA LEU A 332 5.12 19.44 -28.64
C LEU A 332 6.35 18.84 -29.33
N GLU A 333 6.38 18.91 -30.66
CA GLU A 333 7.58 18.58 -31.42
C GLU A 333 8.72 19.55 -31.07
N THR A 334 9.92 19.01 -30.87
CA THR A 334 11.10 19.76 -30.42
C THR A 334 12.23 19.75 -31.44
N ARG A 335 12.09 18.95 -32.49
CA ARG A 335 13.04 18.93 -33.59
C ARG A 335 12.82 20.19 -34.42
N GLY A 336 13.63 21.21 -34.12
CA GLY A 336 13.66 22.46 -34.88
C GLY A 336 14.15 22.28 -36.32
N THR A 337 14.23 23.41 -37.01
CA THR A 337 14.51 23.54 -38.45
C THR A 337 15.66 22.67 -38.98
N PRO A 338 15.52 22.10 -40.20
CA PRO A 338 14.43 22.27 -41.18
C PRO A 338 13.31 21.19 -41.09
N GLN A 339 12.95 20.73 -39.89
CA GLN A 339 11.97 19.63 -39.73
C GLN A 339 10.52 20.14 -39.66
N LEU A 340 9.57 19.31 -40.13
CA LEU A 340 8.14 19.60 -40.04
C LEU A 340 7.65 19.32 -38.61
N ASP A 341 6.83 20.22 -38.08
CA ASP A 341 6.47 20.26 -36.66
C ASP A 341 5.00 20.64 -36.39
N LEU A 342 4.23 20.91 -37.44
CA LEU A 342 2.82 21.28 -37.36
C LEU A 342 2.01 20.46 -38.36
N VAL A 343 0.80 20.05 -37.96
CA VAL A 343 -0.19 19.58 -38.93
C VAL A 343 -1.04 20.77 -39.34
N HIS A 344 -0.93 21.15 -40.60
CA HIS A 344 -1.76 22.17 -41.23
C HIS A 344 -2.86 21.54 -42.09
N VAL A 345 -4.08 22.03 -41.95
CA VAL A 345 -5.23 21.73 -42.83
C VAL A 345 -5.90 23.06 -43.19
N GLY A 346 -6.33 23.21 -44.45
CA GLY A 346 -6.87 24.47 -44.96
C GLY A 346 -5.91 25.17 -45.91
N TYR A 347 -6.08 26.48 -46.08
CA TYR A 347 -5.42 27.26 -47.11
C TYR A 347 -4.50 28.31 -46.48
N ARG A 348 -3.26 28.39 -46.96
CA ARG A 348 -2.37 29.52 -46.63
C ARG A 348 -2.66 30.72 -47.55
N GLY A 349 -2.95 31.89 -46.99
CA GLY A 349 -3.36 33.08 -47.75
C GLY A 349 -2.32 33.87 -48.52
N GLN A 350 -1.03 33.69 -48.21
CA GLN A 350 0.03 34.56 -48.70
C GLN A 350 0.91 33.91 -49.78
N VAL A 351 1.52 34.75 -50.62
CA VAL A 351 2.52 34.36 -51.63
C VAL A 351 3.92 34.51 -51.04
N TRP A 352 4.85 33.65 -51.42
CA TRP A 352 6.27 33.74 -51.05
C TRP A 352 7.00 34.79 -51.86
N ASP A 353 8.05 35.38 -51.29
CA ASP A 353 8.93 36.24 -52.08
C ASP A 353 9.73 35.44 -53.10
N LEU A 354 10.00 36.13 -54.22
CA LEU A 354 10.85 35.61 -55.29
C LEU A 354 12.33 35.63 -54.91
N ALA A 355 12.73 36.47 -53.95
CA ALA A 355 14.09 36.63 -53.48
C ALA A 355 14.10 37.22 -52.07
N ALA A 356 15.14 36.87 -51.30
CA ALA A 356 15.32 37.44 -49.97
C ALA A 356 15.58 38.94 -50.05
N ASP A 357 14.78 39.73 -49.35
CA ASP A 357 14.87 41.18 -49.33
C ASP A 357 14.79 41.79 -47.92
N GLY A 358 14.65 40.94 -46.89
CA GLY A 358 14.67 41.30 -45.49
C GLY A 358 13.41 42.01 -45.02
N ASP A 359 12.29 41.89 -45.75
CA ASP A 359 10.99 42.35 -45.29
C ASP A 359 10.33 41.32 -44.33
N GLN A 360 9.00 41.30 -44.20
CA GLN A 360 8.25 40.41 -43.31
C GLN A 360 7.50 39.31 -44.07
N ILE A 361 7.83 39.11 -45.33
CA ILE A 361 7.40 38.00 -46.15
C ILE A 361 8.66 37.16 -46.37
N GLY A 362 8.48 35.84 -46.38
CA GLY A 362 9.60 34.92 -46.54
C GLY A 362 9.65 34.39 -47.96
N ILE A 363 10.86 34.10 -48.44
CA ILE A 363 11.03 33.24 -49.61
C ILE A 363 10.45 31.84 -49.37
N ALA A 364 10.23 31.09 -50.46
CA ALA A 364 9.78 29.71 -50.39
C ALA A 364 10.75 28.83 -49.58
N PRO A 365 10.27 28.03 -48.61
CA PRO A 365 11.12 27.20 -47.78
C PRO A 365 11.63 25.94 -48.52
N SER A 366 12.76 25.41 -48.06
CA SER A 366 13.40 24.19 -48.59
C SER A 366 12.58 22.92 -48.32
N TRP A 367 11.81 22.90 -47.24
CA TRP A 367 10.96 21.78 -46.81
C TRP A 367 9.61 21.72 -47.55
N ASP A 368 9.25 22.73 -48.35
CA ASP A 368 8.10 22.69 -49.27
C ASP A 368 8.57 22.72 -50.74
N PRO A 369 8.91 21.57 -51.33
CA PRO A 369 9.41 21.50 -52.70
C PRO A 369 8.33 21.82 -53.75
N THR A 370 7.06 21.96 -53.34
CA THR A 370 5.96 22.25 -54.25
C THR A 370 5.78 23.74 -54.53
N ALA A 371 6.38 24.61 -53.69
CA ALA A 371 6.53 26.08 -53.79
C ALA A 371 5.72 26.79 -54.89
N ASN A 372 4.42 26.49 -54.97
CA ASN A 372 3.54 27.14 -55.93
C ASN A 372 3.15 28.46 -55.29
N MET A 373 3.39 29.53 -56.01
CA MET A 373 3.35 30.91 -55.52
C MET A 373 1.93 31.42 -55.26
N ASP A 374 1.01 30.57 -54.84
CA ASP A 374 -0.34 30.90 -54.42
C ASP A 374 -0.88 29.71 -53.61
N GLY A 375 -1.21 29.93 -52.34
CA GLY A 375 -2.38 29.27 -51.79
C GLY A 375 -2.35 27.75 -51.64
N LYS A 376 -1.34 27.22 -50.93
CA LYS A 376 -1.28 25.78 -50.64
C LYS A 376 -2.50 25.38 -49.80
N PHE A 377 -3.41 24.63 -50.43
CA PHE A 377 -4.52 23.97 -49.76
C PHE A 377 -4.11 22.57 -49.32
N VAL A 378 -4.17 22.30 -48.01
CA VAL A 378 -4.06 20.94 -47.48
C VAL A 378 -5.45 20.43 -47.17
N ALA A 379 -5.90 19.44 -47.96
CA ALA A 379 -7.24 18.88 -47.84
C ALA A 379 -7.42 18.00 -46.59
N SER A 380 -6.38 17.24 -46.25
CA SER A 380 -6.38 16.36 -45.08
C SER A 380 -4.96 16.01 -44.63
N SER A 381 -4.84 15.56 -43.38
CA SER A 381 -3.64 14.92 -42.83
C SER A 381 -4.03 13.74 -41.95
N THR A 382 -3.35 12.61 -42.10
CA THR A 382 -3.59 11.38 -41.33
C THR A 382 -2.31 10.97 -40.62
N SER A 383 -2.45 10.67 -39.33
CA SER A 383 -1.41 10.08 -38.47
C SER A 383 -1.86 8.68 -38.04
N THR A 384 -0.94 7.71 -38.02
CA THR A 384 -1.22 6.31 -37.67
C THR A 384 -0.55 5.92 -36.36
N PHE A 385 -1.21 5.10 -35.55
CA PHE A 385 -0.73 4.68 -34.23
C PHE A 385 -0.04 3.32 -34.30
N MET A 386 1.20 3.26 -33.79
CA MET A 386 1.96 2.02 -33.62
C MET A 386 2.70 2.06 -32.27
N PRO A 387 2.34 1.21 -31.29
CA PRO A 387 1.22 0.25 -31.31
C PRO A 387 -0.15 0.94 -31.30
N SER A 388 -1.19 0.25 -31.80
CA SER A 388 -2.58 0.72 -31.77
C SER A 388 -3.21 0.46 -30.38
N PRO A 389 -3.54 1.50 -29.59
CA PRO A 389 -4.05 1.32 -28.22
C PRO A 389 -5.47 0.73 -28.23
N VAL A 390 -5.75 -0.17 -27.29
CA VAL A 390 -7.12 -0.63 -26.99
C VAL A 390 -7.82 0.47 -26.21
N LEU A 391 -9.07 0.76 -26.56
CA LEU A 391 -9.86 1.78 -25.90
C LEU A 391 -10.90 1.14 -24.97
N ASP A 392 -11.18 1.76 -23.84
CA ASP A 392 -12.25 1.38 -22.91
C ASP A 392 -13.17 2.58 -22.59
N SER A 393 -14.04 2.42 -21.61
CA SER A 393 -15.01 3.45 -21.20
C SER A 393 -14.37 4.70 -20.58
N SER A 394 -13.11 4.63 -20.16
CA SER A 394 -12.33 5.74 -19.61
C SER A 394 -11.49 6.48 -20.65
N PHE A 395 -11.51 6.03 -21.91
CA PHE A 395 -10.78 6.67 -22.99
C PHE A 395 -11.10 8.17 -23.11
N GLU A 396 -10.04 8.98 -23.12
CA GLU A 396 -10.06 10.38 -23.52
C GLU A 396 -9.01 10.63 -24.61
N LEU A 397 -9.35 11.42 -25.62
CA LEU A 397 -8.41 11.92 -26.63
C LEU A 397 -8.58 13.41 -26.75
N GLY A 398 -7.47 14.14 -26.64
CA GLY A 398 -7.47 15.57 -26.85
C GLY A 398 -6.49 16.03 -27.89
N VAL A 399 -6.81 17.17 -28.49
CA VAL A 399 -6.04 17.81 -29.55
C VAL A 399 -5.89 19.30 -29.24
N VAL A 400 -4.70 19.83 -29.47
CA VAL A 400 -4.36 21.25 -29.26
C VAL A 400 -4.13 21.91 -30.61
N TYR A 401 -4.90 22.95 -30.90
CA TYR A 401 -4.92 23.59 -32.21
C TYR A 401 -5.29 25.07 -32.13
N ASN A 402 -5.04 25.80 -33.22
CA ASN A 402 -5.58 27.14 -33.43
C ASN A 402 -5.90 27.36 -34.93
N ALA A 403 -6.68 28.39 -35.24
CA ALA A 403 -6.99 28.73 -36.63
C ALA A 403 -6.84 30.21 -36.91
N SER A 404 -6.41 30.53 -38.13
CA SER A 404 -6.20 31.90 -38.59
C SER A 404 -7.48 32.55 -39.13
N GLU A 405 -7.40 33.86 -39.39
CA GLU A 405 -8.31 34.58 -40.30
C GLU A 405 -9.80 34.53 -39.94
N GLY A 406 -10.11 34.58 -38.63
CA GLY A 406 -11.48 34.57 -38.12
C GLY A 406 -12.01 33.19 -37.71
N GLY A 407 -11.17 32.14 -37.82
CA GLY A 407 -11.52 30.79 -37.38
C GLY A 407 -12.45 30.04 -38.33
N GLY A 408 -12.97 28.90 -37.85
CA GLY A 408 -13.76 27.98 -38.66
C GLY A 408 -14.08 26.67 -37.95
N GLU A 409 -14.32 25.63 -38.74
CA GLU A 409 -14.56 24.27 -38.27
C GLU A 409 -13.73 23.29 -39.10
N PHE A 410 -13.36 22.16 -38.51
CA PHE A 410 -12.73 21.03 -39.21
C PHE A 410 -13.21 19.72 -38.60
N ASN A 411 -13.03 18.62 -39.33
CA ASN A 411 -13.33 17.31 -38.79
C ASN A 411 -12.08 16.66 -38.20
N MET A 412 -12.30 15.86 -37.16
CA MET A 412 -11.36 14.89 -36.64
C MET A 412 -11.99 13.50 -36.75
N THR A 413 -11.36 12.63 -37.53
CA THR A 413 -11.82 11.26 -37.77
C THR A 413 -10.87 10.27 -37.10
N LEU A 414 -11.41 9.46 -36.20
CA LEU A 414 -10.71 8.32 -35.58
C LEU A 414 -10.98 7.07 -36.42
N GLY A 415 -9.93 6.36 -36.82
CA GLY A 415 -10.02 5.08 -37.52
C GLY A 415 -9.49 3.95 -36.67
N PHE A 416 -10.14 2.79 -36.73
CA PHE A 416 -9.84 1.61 -35.92
C PHE A 416 -9.29 0.46 -36.76
N THR A 417 -8.62 -0.51 -36.12
CA THR A 417 -8.03 -1.67 -36.82
C THR A 417 -9.08 -2.59 -37.45
N ASP A 418 -10.32 -2.57 -36.95
CA ASP A 418 -11.48 -3.28 -37.52
C ASP A 418 -12.09 -2.57 -38.75
N SER A 419 -11.41 -1.54 -39.27
CA SER A 419 -11.86 -0.68 -40.38
C SER A 419 -13.07 0.21 -40.08
N SER A 420 -13.59 0.21 -38.85
CA SER A 420 -14.59 1.19 -38.44
C SER A 420 -13.96 2.58 -38.28
N THR A 421 -14.78 3.63 -38.42
CA THR A 421 -14.35 5.03 -38.25
C THR A 421 -15.45 5.83 -37.57
N VAL A 422 -15.05 6.81 -36.75
CA VAL A 422 -15.96 7.81 -36.17
C VAL A 422 -15.40 9.20 -36.41
N SER A 423 -16.25 10.13 -36.88
CA SER A 423 -15.86 11.51 -37.17
C SER A 423 -16.60 12.47 -36.26
N VAL A 424 -15.87 13.41 -35.67
CA VAL A 424 -16.43 14.54 -34.93
C VAL A 424 -16.04 15.84 -35.60
N ARG A 425 -16.83 16.90 -35.38
CA ARG A 425 -16.53 18.25 -35.86
C ARG A 425 -16.09 19.13 -34.71
N LEU A 426 -14.98 19.84 -34.90
CA LEU A 426 -14.38 20.72 -33.90
C LEU A 426 -14.56 22.17 -34.35
N HIS A 427 -14.97 23.05 -33.43
CA HIS A 427 -14.94 24.49 -33.69
C HIS A 427 -13.51 25.01 -33.48
N SER A 428 -13.09 26.01 -34.23
CA SER A 428 -11.86 26.75 -33.96
C SER A 428 -12.16 28.24 -33.95
N PRO A 429 -12.07 28.92 -32.80
CA PRO A 429 -12.17 30.37 -32.78
C PRO A 429 -10.98 31.01 -33.52
N ASP A 430 -11.11 32.30 -33.79
CA ASP A 430 -10.01 33.11 -34.30
C ASP A 430 -8.82 33.10 -33.31
N TRP A 431 -7.61 33.06 -33.85
CA TRP A 431 -6.38 32.98 -33.08
C TRP A 431 -6.00 34.27 -32.35
N PHE A 432 -6.57 35.43 -32.70
CA PHE A 432 -6.30 36.69 -32.00
C PHE A 432 -7.02 36.71 -30.65
N ALA A 433 -6.27 36.99 -29.58
CA ALA A 433 -6.80 37.05 -28.22
C ALA A 433 -7.52 38.38 -27.87
N ASN A 434 -8.21 39.03 -28.83
CA ASN A 434 -8.84 40.35 -28.68
C ASN A 434 -10.13 40.36 -27.80
N GLY A 435 -10.11 39.66 -26.67
CA GLY A 435 -11.22 39.48 -25.74
C GLY A 435 -11.62 38.02 -25.48
N ASN A 436 -10.66 37.09 -25.57
CA ASN A 436 -10.82 35.65 -25.32
C ASN A 436 -11.98 35.02 -26.10
N GLY A 437 -11.88 34.98 -27.45
CA GLY A 437 -12.87 34.37 -28.33
C GLY A 437 -13.20 32.94 -27.90
N THR A 438 -14.22 32.77 -27.05
CA THR A 438 -14.57 31.49 -26.46
C THR A 438 -14.96 30.55 -27.60
N PRO A 439 -14.35 29.36 -27.68
CA PRO A 439 -14.80 28.35 -28.63
C PRO A 439 -16.30 28.15 -28.42
N ASN A 440 -17.04 28.03 -29.52
CA ASN A 440 -18.45 27.69 -29.46
C ASN A 440 -18.64 26.40 -28.66
N ALA A 441 -19.85 26.22 -28.10
CA ALA A 441 -20.17 25.01 -27.36
C ALA A 441 -19.81 23.75 -28.17
N PRO A 442 -19.27 22.68 -27.52
CA PRO A 442 -18.86 21.47 -28.20
C PRO A 442 -19.99 20.87 -29.06
N LEU A 443 -19.65 20.41 -30.26
CA LEU A 443 -20.58 19.70 -31.13
C LEU A 443 -20.74 18.24 -30.69
N SER A 444 -21.73 17.56 -31.27
CA SER A 444 -22.01 16.16 -30.99
C SER A 444 -20.77 15.29 -31.15
N GLY A 445 -20.44 14.48 -30.14
CA GLY A 445 -19.25 13.64 -30.13
C GLY A 445 -18.04 14.26 -29.42
N VAL A 446 -18.06 15.56 -29.11
CA VAL A 446 -16.98 16.28 -28.42
C VAL A 446 -17.38 16.52 -26.97
N ALA A 447 -16.56 16.08 -26.03
CA ALA A 447 -16.84 16.19 -24.59
C ALA A 447 -16.62 17.61 -24.07
N SER A 448 -15.50 18.22 -24.48
CA SER A 448 -15.18 19.59 -24.08
C SER A 448 -14.38 20.29 -25.17
N GLN A 449 -14.51 21.62 -25.19
CA GLN A 449 -13.72 22.47 -26.06
C GLN A 449 -13.47 23.80 -25.35
N SER A 450 -12.21 24.12 -25.08
CA SER A 450 -11.85 25.25 -24.23
C SER A 450 -10.53 25.86 -24.66
N LEU A 451 -10.31 27.12 -24.31
CA LEU A 451 -9.02 27.77 -24.53
C LEU A 451 -8.04 27.33 -23.46
N LEU A 452 -6.81 27.04 -23.87
CA LEU A 452 -5.73 26.79 -22.94
C LEU A 452 -5.37 28.11 -22.23
N PRO A 453 -5.20 28.10 -20.90
CA PRO A 453 -4.83 29.29 -20.15
C PRO A 453 -3.41 29.72 -20.54
N GLY A 454 -3.31 30.94 -21.07
CA GLY A 454 -2.03 31.49 -21.51
C GLY A 454 -1.18 32.05 -20.36
N PRO A 455 0.15 32.00 -20.46
CA PRO A 455 1.08 32.48 -19.42
C PRO A 455 1.27 34.02 -19.37
N LEU A 456 0.60 34.78 -20.26
CA LEU A 456 0.71 36.24 -20.30
C LEU A 456 -0.11 36.90 -19.18
N SER A 457 0.30 38.11 -18.76
CA SER A 457 -0.08 38.77 -17.49
C SER A 457 -1.59 39.05 -17.25
N SER A 458 -2.46 38.70 -18.20
CA SER A 458 -3.92 38.80 -18.10
C SER A 458 -4.65 37.46 -18.38
N GLY A 459 -3.92 36.35 -18.58
CA GLY A 459 -4.48 35.04 -18.95
C GLY A 459 -4.79 34.88 -20.45
N ASP A 460 -4.47 35.90 -21.25
CA ASP A 460 -4.97 36.09 -22.62
C ASP A 460 -4.16 35.34 -23.71
N GLY A 461 -3.64 34.14 -23.47
CA GLY A 461 -2.98 33.34 -24.53
C GLY A 461 -1.44 33.39 -24.55
N PHE A 462 -0.85 33.03 -25.69
CA PHE A 462 0.56 32.66 -25.85
C PHE A 462 1.31 33.66 -26.75
N ARG A 463 2.64 33.71 -26.61
CA ARG A 463 3.46 34.54 -27.50
C ARG A 463 3.49 33.99 -28.92
N GLY A 464 3.22 34.85 -29.89
CA GLY A 464 3.49 34.62 -31.30
C GLY A 464 4.77 35.32 -31.75
N ALA A 465 5.31 34.90 -32.88
CA ALA A 465 6.47 35.54 -33.50
C ALA A 465 6.20 36.99 -33.90
N ALA A 466 7.26 37.81 -33.88
CA ALA A 466 7.16 39.22 -34.19
C ALA A 466 7.05 39.43 -35.70
N GLY A 467 5.91 39.98 -36.15
CA GLY A 467 5.79 40.65 -37.44
C GLY A 467 6.05 39.78 -38.67
N PHE A 468 5.15 38.83 -38.92
CA PHE A 468 4.95 38.28 -40.26
C PHE A 468 3.47 38.47 -40.58
N ASP A 469 3.21 39.14 -41.71
CA ASP A 469 1.94 39.71 -42.20
C ASP A 469 1.05 40.55 -41.25
N SER A 470 0.85 41.82 -41.62
CA SER A 470 -0.25 42.79 -41.32
C SER A 470 -0.88 42.91 -39.92
N ALA A 471 -0.49 42.09 -38.94
CA ALA A 471 -1.10 41.97 -37.63
C ALA A 471 -0.49 42.93 -36.61
N ASN A 472 -1.28 43.33 -35.62
CA ASN A 472 -0.78 44.14 -34.50
C ASN A 472 0.20 43.29 -33.65
N LEU A 473 1.45 43.76 -33.56
CA LEU A 473 2.58 43.09 -32.93
C LEU A 473 2.39 42.79 -31.43
N ASP A 474 1.39 43.41 -30.79
CA ASP A 474 1.16 43.33 -29.34
C ASP A 474 0.04 42.36 -28.92
N GLN A 475 -0.51 41.54 -29.82
CA GLN A 475 -1.64 40.67 -29.49
C GLN A 475 -1.21 39.21 -29.25
N PRO A 476 -1.55 38.59 -28.11
CA PRO A 476 -1.33 37.16 -27.90
C PRO A 476 -2.07 36.26 -28.92
N LEU A 477 -1.60 35.03 -29.06
CA LEU A 477 -2.25 33.97 -29.82
C LEU A 477 -2.97 32.99 -28.89
N ASN A 478 -4.22 32.66 -29.20
CA ASN A 478 -4.97 31.64 -28.49
C ASN A 478 -4.64 30.22 -28.99
N ALA A 479 -4.77 29.24 -28.11
CA ALA A 479 -4.78 27.81 -28.46
C ALA A 479 -6.01 27.15 -27.83
N THR A 480 -6.68 26.30 -28.59
CA THR A 480 -7.87 25.56 -28.17
C THR A 480 -7.50 24.11 -27.91
N GLN A 481 -8.02 23.57 -26.81
CA GLN A 481 -8.07 22.14 -26.55
C GLN A 481 -9.49 21.64 -26.85
N ALA A 482 -9.60 20.63 -27.70
CA ALA A 482 -10.81 19.80 -27.79
C ALA A 482 -10.54 18.44 -27.17
N VAL A 483 -11.50 17.91 -26.41
CA VAL A 483 -11.44 16.56 -25.84
C VAL A 483 -12.65 15.76 -26.31
N VAL A 484 -12.39 14.53 -26.72
CA VAL A 484 -13.36 13.50 -27.09
C VAL A 484 -13.20 12.35 -26.11
N THR A 485 -14.29 11.81 -25.60
CA THR A 485 -14.27 10.66 -24.68
C THR A 485 -15.09 9.51 -25.23
N ALA A 486 -14.89 8.30 -24.70
CA ALA A 486 -15.76 7.17 -25.03
C ALA A 486 -17.24 7.51 -24.82
N ALA A 487 -17.55 8.19 -23.71
CA ALA A 487 -18.90 8.64 -23.41
C ALA A 487 -19.43 9.66 -24.44
N SER A 488 -18.63 10.66 -24.85
CA SER A 488 -19.10 11.67 -25.80
C SER A 488 -19.35 11.08 -27.19
N LEU A 489 -18.52 10.13 -27.63
CA LEU A 489 -18.71 9.40 -28.89
C LEU A 489 -19.94 8.51 -28.84
N LEU A 490 -20.17 7.80 -27.74
CA LEU A 490 -21.35 6.96 -27.59
C LEU A 490 -22.63 7.80 -27.59
N SER A 491 -22.70 8.86 -26.78
CA SER A 491 -23.90 9.68 -26.68
C SER A 491 -24.14 10.56 -27.91
N GLY A 492 -23.06 11.05 -28.54
CA GLY A 492 -23.13 12.04 -29.60
C GLY A 492 -23.06 11.47 -31.02
N GLN A 493 -22.42 10.31 -31.20
CA GLN A 493 -22.25 9.67 -32.51
C GLN A 493 -22.88 8.27 -32.57
N SER A 494 -23.50 7.78 -31.48
CA SER A 494 -23.98 6.40 -31.37
C SER A 494 -22.89 5.36 -31.66
N PHE A 495 -21.64 5.69 -31.32
CA PHE A 495 -20.47 4.88 -31.63
C PHE A 495 -19.77 4.44 -30.35
N ASP A 496 -19.80 3.14 -30.08
CA ASP A 496 -19.09 2.54 -28.95
C ASP A 496 -17.64 2.22 -29.34
N VAL A 497 -16.70 2.79 -28.60
CA VAL A 497 -15.27 2.59 -28.79
C VAL A 497 -14.69 1.49 -27.89
N THR A 498 -15.47 1.00 -26.92
CA THR A 498 -15.01 0.02 -25.92
C THR A 498 -14.54 -1.27 -26.60
N GLY A 499 -13.33 -1.71 -26.28
CA GLY A 499 -12.67 -2.89 -26.86
C GLY A 499 -12.11 -2.67 -28.28
N LYS A 500 -12.26 -1.49 -28.89
CA LYS A 500 -11.68 -1.20 -30.21
C LYS A 500 -10.22 -0.78 -30.09
N ARG A 501 -9.42 -1.06 -31.13
CA ARG A 501 -8.03 -0.59 -31.24
C ARG A 501 -7.92 0.62 -32.15
N LEU A 502 -7.45 1.75 -31.63
CA LEU A 502 -7.29 2.99 -32.39
C LEU A 502 -6.09 2.88 -33.35
N ASN A 503 -6.33 3.01 -34.64
CA ASN A 503 -5.33 2.83 -35.70
C ASN A 503 -4.88 4.15 -36.34
N SER A 504 -5.76 5.15 -36.43
CA SER A 504 -5.41 6.44 -37.04
C SER A 504 -6.25 7.62 -36.54
N ILE A 505 -5.69 8.81 -36.67
CA ILE A 505 -6.38 10.10 -36.50
C ILE A 505 -6.20 10.90 -37.79
N THR A 506 -7.30 11.41 -38.34
CA THR A 506 -7.32 12.20 -39.57
C THR A 506 -7.97 13.54 -39.33
N PHE A 507 -7.33 14.61 -39.76
CA PHE A 507 -7.86 15.96 -39.77
C PHE A 507 -8.20 16.35 -41.21
N ASP A 508 -9.44 16.77 -41.47
CA ASP A 508 -9.90 17.12 -42.82
C ASP A 508 -11.05 18.14 -42.82
N ASN A 509 -11.54 18.46 -44.03
CA ASN A 509 -12.78 19.20 -44.25
C ASN A 509 -12.82 20.55 -43.52
N TRP A 510 -11.73 21.31 -43.64
CA TRP A 510 -11.67 22.69 -43.15
C TRP A 510 -12.77 23.56 -43.78
N SER A 511 -13.47 24.31 -42.94
CA SER A 511 -14.57 25.21 -43.29
C SER A 511 -14.44 26.54 -42.55
N PRO A 512 -13.92 27.60 -43.19
CA PRO A 512 -13.71 28.89 -42.55
C PRO A 512 -15.04 29.63 -42.27
N THR A 513 -15.11 30.38 -41.17
CA THR A 513 -16.30 31.17 -40.80
C THR A 513 -16.57 32.28 -41.82
N ASN A 514 -15.51 32.91 -42.34
CA ASN A 514 -15.60 33.93 -43.37
C ASN A 514 -15.32 33.32 -44.75
N VAL A 515 -16.36 32.76 -45.40
CA VAL A 515 -16.25 32.13 -46.74
C VAL A 515 -15.70 33.02 -47.86
N GLY A 516 -15.65 34.34 -47.66
CA GLY A 516 -15.01 35.29 -48.57
C GLY A 516 -13.49 35.41 -48.41
N ASN A 517 -12.95 34.94 -47.28
CA ASN A 517 -11.52 34.92 -46.97
C ASN A 517 -11.00 33.50 -47.16
N GLN A 518 -10.51 33.18 -48.36
CA GLN A 518 -9.97 31.86 -48.69
C GLN A 518 -8.60 31.61 -48.05
N ALA A 519 -8.05 32.55 -47.28
CA ALA A 519 -6.71 32.53 -46.69
C ALA A 519 -6.61 31.87 -45.30
N ALA A 520 -7.58 31.07 -44.89
CA ALA A 520 -7.67 30.54 -43.53
C ALA A 520 -7.30 29.05 -43.45
N GLY A 521 -6.70 28.65 -42.34
CA GLY A 521 -6.48 27.25 -42.00
C GLY A 521 -6.33 27.02 -40.51
N VAL A 522 -6.18 25.74 -40.15
CA VAL A 522 -5.96 25.27 -38.79
C VAL A 522 -4.55 24.67 -38.67
N GLY A 523 -3.88 24.97 -37.56
CA GLY A 523 -2.64 24.34 -37.14
C GLY A 523 -2.90 23.46 -35.91
N ILE A 524 -2.54 22.18 -35.98
CA ILE A 524 -2.62 21.23 -34.87
C ILE A 524 -1.21 20.98 -34.35
N TYR A 525 -0.97 21.37 -33.10
CA TYR A 525 0.35 21.36 -32.44
C TYR A 525 0.65 20.00 -31.81
N ALA A 526 -0.33 19.43 -31.11
CA ALA A 526 -0.18 18.19 -30.38
C ALA A 526 -1.51 17.47 -30.26
N ALA A 527 -1.43 16.16 -30.09
CA ALA A 527 -2.53 15.32 -29.71
C ALA A 527 -2.06 14.33 -28.64
N SER A 528 -2.94 14.00 -27.72
CA SER A 528 -2.70 13.02 -26.66
C SER A 528 -3.95 12.19 -26.44
N TYR A 529 -3.78 10.96 -26.00
CA TYR A 529 -4.87 10.19 -25.42
C TYR A 529 -4.51 9.74 -24.01
N PHE A 530 -5.53 9.69 -23.17
CA PHE A 530 -5.56 8.91 -21.96
C PHE A 530 -6.29 7.62 -22.32
N ALA A 531 -5.52 6.55 -22.45
CA ALA A 531 -6.06 5.21 -22.39
C ALA A 531 -5.39 4.59 -21.17
N PRO A 532 -6.12 3.94 -20.27
CA PRO A 532 -5.47 2.99 -19.39
C PRO A 532 -4.70 2.05 -20.31
N THR A 533 -3.41 1.87 -20.04
CA THR A 533 -2.83 0.57 -20.35
C THR A 533 -3.77 -0.41 -19.70
N SER A 534 -4.40 -1.26 -20.52
CA SER A 534 -5.29 -2.35 -20.15
C SER A 534 -5.29 -2.57 -18.64
N GLY A 535 -6.43 -2.31 -17.98
CA GLY A 535 -6.70 -2.99 -16.73
C GLY A 535 -6.30 -4.45 -16.89
N GLY A 536 -5.65 -5.01 -15.87
CA GLY A 536 -5.07 -6.36 -15.89
C GLY A 536 -5.95 -7.35 -16.63
N CYS A 537 -5.30 -8.30 -17.30
CA CYS A 537 -5.96 -9.22 -18.21
C CYS A 537 -7.35 -9.66 -17.74
N VAL A 538 -8.38 -9.33 -18.54
CA VAL A 538 -9.78 -9.70 -18.24
C VAL A 538 -9.95 -11.22 -18.17
N CYS A 539 -9.08 -11.97 -18.86
CA CYS A 539 -9.08 -13.42 -18.87
C CYS A 539 -7.65 -13.97 -18.78
N PRO A 540 -7.05 -14.04 -17.58
CA PRO A 540 -5.68 -14.53 -17.41
C PRO A 540 -5.51 -15.91 -18.07
N GLY A 541 -4.57 -16.01 -19.00
CA GLY A 541 -4.35 -17.18 -19.85
C GLY A 541 -4.85 -17.08 -21.30
N ASP A 542 -5.67 -16.09 -21.67
CA ASP A 542 -5.98 -15.79 -23.08
C ASP A 542 -4.91 -14.85 -23.65
N VAL A 543 -3.77 -15.43 -24.02
CA VAL A 543 -2.57 -14.66 -24.42
C VAL A 543 -2.64 -14.22 -25.89
N ASN A 544 -3.51 -14.84 -26.69
CA ASN A 544 -3.73 -14.45 -28.07
C ASN A 544 -4.93 -13.48 -28.26
N LEU A 545 -5.69 -13.21 -27.20
CA LEU A 545 -6.79 -12.25 -27.09
C LEU A 545 -7.99 -12.58 -28.00
N ASP A 546 -8.32 -13.86 -28.16
CA ASP A 546 -9.48 -14.31 -28.93
C ASP A 546 -10.72 -14.66 -28.06
N ASN A 547 -10.64 -14.36 -26.76
CA ASN A 547 -11.60 -14.68 -25.71
C ASN A 547 -11.76 -16.17 -25.44
N GLN A 548 -10.78 -16.98 -25.79
CA GLN A 548 -10.73 -18.40 -25.44
C GLN A 548 -9.35 -18.74 -24.86
N ILE A 549 -9.35 -19.56 -23.82
CA ILE A 549 -8.11 -20.14 -23.29
C ILE A 549 -7.98 -21.54 -23.89
N ASP A 550 -7.21 -21.65 -24.98
CA ASP A 550 -7.03 -22.88 -25.73
C ASP A 550 -5.59 -23.10 -26.24
N GLY A 551 -5.39 -24.13 -27.07
CA GLY A 551 -4.07 -24.50 -27.55
C GLY A 551 -3.36 -23.41 -28.39
N ALA A 552 -4.08 -22.41 -28.87
CA ALA A 552 -3.54 -21.27 -29.58
C ALA A 552 -2.78 -20.29 -28.66
N ASP A 553 -3.07 -20.28 -27.35
CA ASP A 553 -2.41 -19.40 -26.37
C ASP A 553 -1.00 -19.84 -26.01
N ILE A 554 -0.69 -21.14 -26.17
CA ILE A 554 0.56 -21.74 -25.69
C ILE A 554 1.78 -21.05 -26.31
N GLN A 555 1.75 -20.78 -27.62
CA GLN A 555 2.90 -20.19 -28.31
C GLN A 555 3.10 -18.74 -27.86
N SER A 556 2.02 -17.97 -27.72
CA SER A 556 2.07 -16.57 -27.26
C SER A 556 2.54 -16.47 -25.81
N PHE A 557 2.11 -17.40 -24.94
CA PHE A 557 2.58 -17.50 -23.56
C PHE A 557 4.09 -17.79 -23.48
N VAL A 558 4.57 -18.73 -24.29
CA VAL A 558 6.01 -19.04 -24.39
C VAL A 558 6.81 -17.85 -24.93
N ASP A 559 6.28 -17.13 -25.92
CA ASP A 559 6.94 -15.95 -26.48
C ASP A 559 7.05 -14.82 -25.45
N CYS A 560 6.05 -14.68 -24.57
CA CYS A 560 6.08 -13.77 -23.42
C CYS A 560 7.15 -14.14 -22.38
N LEU A 561 7.24 -15.43 -22.00
CA LEU A 561 8.27 -15.91 -21.07
C LEU A 561 9.70 -15.75 -21.60
N LEU A 562 9.89 -15.80 -22.92
CA LEU A 562 11.18 -15.69 -23.57
C LEU A 562 11.57 -14.24 -23.91
N GLY A 563 10.78 -13.23 -23.50
CA GLY A 563 11.02 -11.81 -23.76
C GLY A 563 10.86 -11.42 -25.23
N GLY A 564 10.10 -12.21 -25.99
CA GLY A 564 9.98 -12.19 -27.45
C GLY A 564 8.86 -11.33 -28.02
N GLY A 565 8.31 -10.36 -27.28
CA GLY A 565 7.43 -9.30 -27.83
C GLY A 565 5.96 -9.67 -28.09
N GLY A 566 5.06 -8.93 -27.43
CA GLY A 566 3.59 -9.05 -27.48
C GLY A 566 2.94 -8.29 -26.31
N ASP A 567 1.61 -8.25 -26.24
CA ASP A 567 0.86 -7.72 -25.09
C ASP A 567 0.75 -8.84 -24.03
N CYS A 568 1.78 -8.98 -23.20
CA CYS A 568 1.95 -10.09 -22.24
C CYS A 568 1.15 -9.93 -20.94
N SER A 569 0.23 -8.97 -20.91
CA SER A 569 -0.63 -8.69 -19.77
C SER A 569 -1.48 -9.89 -19.36
N CYS A 570 -1.83 -10.77 -20.30
CA CYS A 570 -2.57 -12.03 -20.06
C CYS A 570 -1.70 -13.26 -19.80
N ALA A 571 -0.38 -13.12 -19.90
CA ALA A 571 0.57 -14.18 -19.56
C ALA A 571 1.01 -14.12 -18.08
N ASP A 572 0.64 -13.07 -17.35
CA ASP A 572 0.70 -13.00 -15.88
C ASP A 572 -0.61 -13.59 -15.35
N VAL A 573 -0.61 -14.90 -15.09
CA VAL A 573 -1.80 -15.68 -14.75
C VAL A 573 -2.01 -15.69 -13.23
N ASP A 574 -0.95 -15.56 -12.45
CA ASP A 574 -1.00 -15.50 -10.99
C ASP A 574 -1.17 -14.07 -10.44
N GLY A 575 -0.99 -13.05 -11.30
CA GLY A 575 -1.12 -11.64 -10.97
C GLY A 575 0.07 -11.08 -10.22
N MET A 576 1.22 -11.76 -10.24
CA MET A 576 2.41 -11.42 -9.47
C MET A 576 3.65 -11.31 -10.38
N ASN A 577 4.28 -10.14 -10.36
CA ASN A 577 5.59 -9.89 -10.99
C ASN A 577 5.64 -10.06 -12.52
N GLY A 578 4.50 -10.05 -13.23
CA GLY A 578 4.45 -10.21 -14.68
C GLY A 578 4.66 -11.65 -15.13
N ALA A 579 4.70 -11.90 -16.45
CA ALA A 579 4.89 -13.24 -16.99
C ALA A 579 6.29 -13.80 -16.65
N THR A 580 6.34 -14.70 -15.66
CA THR A 580 7.53 -15.40 -15.16
C THR A 580 7.32 -16.91 -15.19
N LEU A 581 8.34 -17.67 -14.77
CA LEU A 581 8.23 -19.12 -14.69
C LEU A 581 7.19 -19.59 -13.66
N ASP A 582 6.80 -18.72 -12.72
CA ASP A 582 5.82 -19.02 -11.68
C ASP A 582 4.39 -19.13 -12.27
N ASP A 583 4.11 -18.45 -13.38
CA ASP A 583 2.83 -18.49 -14.11
C ASP A 583 2.54 -19.78 -14.87
N ILE A 584 3.55 -20.64 -15.06
CA ILE A 584 3.42 -21.82 -15.94
C ILE A 584 2.35 -22.78 -15.41
N ASP A 585 2.33 -23.01 -14.10
CA ASP A 585 1.41 -23.96 -13.49
C ASP A 585 -0.04 -23.44 -13.53
N ASP A 586 -0.23 -22.14 -13.33
CA ASP A 586 -1.55 -21.49 -13.39
C ASP A 586 -2.07 -21.36 -14.82
N PHE A 587 -1.19 -21.06 -15.79
CA PHE A 587 -1.54 -21.08 -17.21
C PHE A 587 -2.02 -22.46 -17.66
N VAL A 588 -1.29 -23.52 -17.30
CA VAL A 588 -1.67 -24.90 -17.65
C VAL A 588 -2.96 -25.31 -16.95
N ALA A 589 -3.16 -24.92 -15.69
CA ALA A 589 -4.40 -25.21 -14.96
C ALA A 589 -5.61 -24.57 -15.65
N THR A 590 -5.48 -23.31 -16.06
CA THR A 590 -6.56 -22.55 -16.71
C THR A 590 -6.86 -23.06 -18.12
N LEU A 591 -5.81 -23.42 -18.87
CA LEU A 591 -5.90 -24.05 -20.20
C LEU A 591 -6.62 -25.40 -20.17
N LEU A 592 -6.37 -26.22 -19.14
CA LEU A 592 -7.03 -27.53 -19.00
C LEU A 592 -8.46 -27.42 -18.48
N ALA A 593 -8.80 -26.35 -17.79
CA ALA A 593 -10.17 -26.08 -17.33
C ALA A 593 -11.11 -25.72 -18.50
N GLY A 594 -10.57 -25.22 -19.62
CA GLY A 594 -11.34 -24.90 -20.83
C GLY A 594 -12.41 -23.84 -20.62
N THR A 595 -12.15 -22.88 -19.73
CA THR A 595 -13.10 -21.86 -19.32
C THR A 595 -13.26 -20.83 -20.45
N PRO A 596 -14.45 -20.65 -21.05
CA PRO A 596 -14.68 -19.56 -22.00
C PRO A 596 -14.64 -18.22 -21.26
N CYS A 597 -13.88 -17.26 -21.79
CA CYS A 597 -13.81 -15.92 -21.26
C CYS A 597 -15.15 -15.22 -21.54
N THR A 598 -15.90 -14.86 -20.49
CA THR A 598 -17.06 -13.97 -20.64
C THR A 598 -16.62 -12.53 -20.36
N PRO A 599 -16.91 -11.59 -21.28
CA PRO A 599 -16.47 -10.20 -21.19
C PRO A 599 -17.05 -9.44 -20.00
#